data_AF-A0A536WXD0-F1
#
_entry.id   AF-A0A536WXD0-F1
#
_cell.length_a   1.000
_cell.length_b   1.000
_cell.length_c   1.000
_cell.angle_alpha   90.00
_cell.angle_beta   90.00
_cell.angle_gamma   90.00
#
_symmetry.space_group_name_H-M   'P 1'
#
loop_
_entity.id
_entity.type
_entity.pdbx_description
1 polymer ?
#
loop_
_entity_poly.entity_id
_entity_poly.type
_entity_poly.pdbx_seq_one_letter_code
_entity_poly.pdbx_strand_id
1 'polypeptide(L)'
;MTISTTTRLGVQDRLDALLQEFPEFVLAHVLKGYSLMTEGTLDAHPKARAHLLQAEALPGKPREHLHQEALRAWIAQDFSARAAAWEQILVEWPLDLLALRQHTGALFWTGDKRHQAEVSAGVAGHWGSQTPGYAHFLSAHAFAMEEVGQYVVAERCAREALAMQPQDLWALHALAHVFEMQGRAGEGIELLSDAGRFLNDYNLFRGHL
;
A
#
# COMPACT_ATOMS: atom_id res chain seq x y z
N MET A 1 35.60 0.62 -10.19
CA MET A 1 34.17 0.88 -9.94
C MET A 1 33.76 0.10 -8.71
N THR A 2 33.75 0.76 -7.55
CA THR A 2 33.19 0.21 -6.32
C THR A 2 31.69 0.18 -6.48
N ILE A 3 31.12 -1.02 -6.63
CA ILE A 3 29.67 -1.22 -6.50
C ILE A 3 29.36 -0.91 -5.04
N SER A 4 28.78 0.27 -4.79
CA SER A 4 28.16 0.57 -3.50
C SER A 4 26.96 -0.36 -3.36
N THR A 5 27.17 -1.51 -2.72
CA THR A 5 26.06 -2.36 -2.25
C THR A 5 25.48 -1.67 -1.02
N THR A 6 24.74 -0.59 -1.25
CA THR A 6 23.82 -0.09 -0.22
C THR A 6 22.73 -1.13 -0.10
N THR A 7 22.88 -2.08 0.82
CA THR A 7 21.86 -3.07 1.11
C THR A 7 20.60 -2.29 1.50
N ARG A 8 19.54 -2.39 0.69
CA ARG A 8 18.27 -1.75 1.01
C ARG A 8 17.76 -2.40 2.29
N LEU A 9 17.89 -1.70 3.43
CA LEU A 9 17.33 -2.15 4.70
C LEU A 9 15.87 -2.55 4.49
N GLY A 10 15.50 -3.71 5.04
CA GLY A 10 14.14 -4.21 4.97
C GLY A 10 13.16 -3.27 5.66
N VAL A 11 11.87 -3.38 5.33
CA VAL A 11 10.82 -2.60 6.00
C VAL A 11 10.86 -2.83 7.51
N GLN A 12 11.10 -4.08 7.94
CA GLN A 12 11.18 -4.44 9.35
C GLN A 12 12.32 -3.71 10.08
N ASP A 13 13.53 -3.70 9.51
CA ASP A 13 14.71 -3.05 10.12
C ASP A 13 14.49 -1.54 10.30
N ARG A 14 13.85 -0.89 9.31
CA ARG A 14 13.54 0.54 9.37
C ARG A 14 12.52 0.87 10.45
N LEU A 15 11.51 0.01 10.60
CA LEU A 15 10.49 0.18 11.64
C LEU A 15 11.06 -0.11 13.04
N ASP A 16 11.99 -1.07 13.16
CA ASP A 16 12.66 -1.35 14.43
C ASP A 16 13.55 -0.16 14.86
N ALA A 17 14.32 0.41 13.92
CA ALA A 17 15.10 1.62 14.20
C ALA A 17 14.20 2.82 14.59
N LEU A 18 13.07 3.01 13.89
CA LEU A 18 12.11 4.06 14.21
C LEU A 18 11.53 3.90 15.63
N LEU A 19 11.16 2.67 16.00
CA LEU A 19 10.60 2.38 17.33
C LEU A 19 11.65 2.42 18.44
N GLN A 20 12.93 2.18 18.12
CA GLN A 20 14.02 2.39 19.06
C GLN A 20 14.21 3.88 19.38
N GLU A 21 14.11 4.75 18.37
CA GLU A 21 14.26 6.20 18.55
C GLU A 21 12.99 6.85 19.12
N PHE A 22 11.81 6.39 18.71
CA PHE A 22 10.51 6.93 19.11
C PHE A 22 9.58 5.82 19.64
N PRO A 23 9.85 5.27 20.84
CA PRO A 23 9.07 4.17 21.41
C PRO A 23 7.63 4.54 21.74
N GLU A 24 7.33 5.83 21.89
CA GLU A 24 5.96 6.33 22.16
C GLU A 24 5.19 6.67 20.88
N PHE A 25 5.74 6.37 19.69
CA PHE A 25 5.07 6.66 18.43
C PHE A 25 4.01 5.59 18.11
N VAL A 26 2.78 5.85 18.54
CA VAL A 26 1.61 4.97 18.38
C VAL A 26 1.48 4.42 16.95
N LEU A 27 1.49 5.30 15.93
CA LEU A 27 1.31 4.85 14.55
C LEU A 27 2.48 3.99 14.02
N ALA A 28 3.70 4.17 14.54
CA ALA A 28 4.83 3.31 14.19
C ALA A 28 4.63 1.87 14.71
N HIS A 29 4.08 1.72 15.91
CA HIS A 29 3.69 0.40 16.44
C HIS A 29 2.61 -0.25 15.58
N VAL A 30 1.58 0.50 15.19
CA VAL A 30 0.52 -0.02 14.32
C VAL A 30 1.07 -0.41 12.94
N LEU A 31 1.92 0.43 12.34
CA LEU A 31 2.55 0.15 11.06
C LEU A 31 3.43 -1.12 11.11
N LYS A 32 4.17 -1.32 12.20
CA LYS A 32 4.93 -2.55 12.45
C LYS A 32 4.01 -3.77 12.53
N GLY A 33 2.89 -3.64 13.25
CA GLY A 33 1.83 -4.66 13.28
C GLY A 33 1.30 -5.02 11.90
N TYR A 34 0.90 -4.03 11.10
CA TYR A 34 0.44 -4.27 9.72
C TYR A 34 1.51 -4.92 8.85
N SER A 35 2.76 -4.48 8.96
CA SER A 35 3.88 -5.02 8.18
C SER A 35 4.08 -6.51 8.47
N LEU A 36 4.08 -6.89 9.75
CA LEU A 36 4.15 -8.30 10.17
C LEU A 36 2.96 -9.12 9.66
N MET A 37 1.75 -8.59 9.78
CA MET A 37 0.54 -9.27 9.27
C MET A 37 0.56 -9.44 7.75
N THR A 38 1.18 -8.51 7.01
CA THR A 38 1.33 -8.56 5.55
C THR A 38 2.36 -9.61 5.12
N GLU A 39 3.45 -9.77 5.87
CA GLU A 39 4.48 -10.79 5.58
C GLU A 39 3.94 -12.22 5.68
N GLY A 40 2.93 -12.44 6.53
CA GLY A 40 2.23 -13.73 6.60
C GLY A 40 3.05 -14.87 7.21
N THR A 41 4.09 -14.58 8.00
CA THR A 41 4.85 -15.62 8.71
C THR A 41 3.98 -16.28 9.80
N LEU A 42 4.29 -17.54 10.16
CA LEU A 42 3.54 -18.30 11.16
C LEU A 42 3.46 -17.59 12.53
N ASP A 43 4.48 -16.79 12.86
CA ASP A 43 4.59 -16.03 14.11
C ASP A 43 4.15 -14.57 14.00
N ALA A 44 3.57 -14.15 12.87
CA ALA A 44 3.15 -12.77 12.65
C ALA A 44 2.07 -12.31 13.65
N HIS A 45 1.07 -13.15 13.92
CA HIS A 45 -0.05 -12.82 14.80
C HIS A 45 0.37 -12.45 16.23
N PRO A 46 1.16 -13.28 16.95
CA PRO A 46 1.61 -12.92 18.30
C PRO A 46 2.53 -11.68 18.30
N LYS A 47 3.39 -11.51 17.30
CA LYS A 47 4.24 -10.30 17.18
C LYS A 47 3.42 -9.04 16.93
N ALA A 48 2.49 -9.08 15.99
CA ALA A 48 1.59 -7.96 15.70
C ALA A 48 0.74 -7.59 16.93
N ARG A 49 0.26 -8.60 17.68
CA ARG A 49 -0.45 -8.39 18.95
C ARG A 49 0.41 -7.70 19.99
N ALA A 50 1.69 -8.03 20.10
CA ALA A 50 2.59 -7.34 21.01
C ALA A 50 2.72 -5.85 20.65
N HIS A 51 2.85 -5.50 19.37
CA HIS A 51 2.88 -4.10 18.94
C HIS A 51 1.54 -3.37 19.14
N LEU A 52 0.40 -4.06 18.94
CA LEU A 52 -0.92 -3.50 19.26
C LEU A 52 -1.03 -3.14 20.75
N LEU A 53 -0.60 -4.03 21.65
CA LEU A 53 -0.63 -3.78 23.10
C LEU A 53 0.24 -2.58 23.49
N GLN A 54 1.41 -2.40 22.85
CA GLN A 54 2.24 -1.22 23.07
C GLN A 54 1.53 0.06 22.60
N ALA A 55 0.90 0.03 21.42
CA ALA A 55 0.15 1.16 20.89
C ALA A 55 -1.04 1.54 21.79
N GLU A 56 -1.78 0.56 22.31
CA GLU A 56 -2.94 0.75 23.21
C GLU A 56 -2.55 1.29 24.60
N ALA A 57 -1.32 1.06 25.04
CA ALA A 57 -0.81 1.56 26.32
C ALA A 57 -0.39 3.05 26.28
N LEU A 58 -0.24 3.61 25.08
CA LEU A 58 0.19 4.98 24.84
C LEU A 58 -1.02 5.91 24.65
N PRO A 59 -0.88 7.23 24.91
CA PRO A 59 -1.95 8.19 24.66
C PRO A 59 -2.17 8.38 23.15
N GLY A 60 -3.19 7.72 22.60
CA GLY A 60 -3.54 7.80 21.18
C GLY A 60 -4.45 8.98 20.82
N LYS A 61 -4.32 9.44 19.58
CA LYS A 61 -5.26 10.38 18.94
C LYS A 61 -6.40 9.61 18.26
N PRO A 62 -7.55 10.27 17.97
CA PRO A 62 -8.70 9.60 17.33
C PRO A 62 -8.33 8.79 16.06
N ARG A 63 -7.52 9.37 15.17
CA ARG A 63 -7.00 8.68 13.97
C ARG A 63 -6.20 7.41 14.30
N GLU A 64 -5.39 7.47 15.35
CA GLU A 64 -4.53 6.35 15.76
C GLU A 64 -5.35 5.24 16.42
N HIS A 65 -6.40 5.58 17.18
CA HIS A 65 -7.33 4.59 17.74
C HIS A 65 -8.03 3.77 16.65
N LEU A 66 -8.46 4.40 15.55
CA LEU A 66 -9.05 3.65 14.43
C LEU A 66 -8.04 2.73 13.74
N HIS A 67 -6.77 3.14 13.65
CA HIS A 67 -5.70 2.26 13.17
C HIS A 67 -5.44 1.09 14.13
N GLN A 68 -5.50 1.31 15.44
CA GLN A 68 -5.43 0.22 16.43
C GLN A 68 -6.63 -0.73 16.29
N GLU A 69 -7.83 -0.22 16.06
CA GLU A 69 -9.04 -1.02 15.82
C GLU A 69 -8.89 -1.89 14.57
N ALA A 70 -8.42 -1.32 13.45
CA ALA A 70 -8.17 -2.07 12.23
C ALA A 70 -7.13 -3.19 12.44
N LEU A 71 -6.02 -2.91 13.16
CA LEU A 71 -5.02 -3.92 13.48
C LEU A 71 -5.59 -5.02 14.40
N ARG A 72 -6.37 -4.64 15.41
CA ARG A 72 -7.05 -5.57 16.32
C ARG A 72 -7.99 -6.50 15.57
N ALA A 73 -8.82 -5.95 14.68
CA ALA A 73 -9.72 -6.69 13.83
C ALA A 73 -8.96 -7.63 12.89
N TRP A 74 -7.84 -7.18 12.29
CA TRP A 74 -7.00 -8.05 11.46
C TRP A 74 -6.44 -9.23 12.26
N ILE A 75 -5.89 -8.99 13.45
CA ILE A 75 -5.37 -10.06 14.33
C ILE A 75 -6.48 -11.03 14.75
N ALA A 76 -7.71 -10.54 14.93
CA ALA A 76 -8.89 -11.36 15.22
C ALA A 76 -9.50 -12.03 13.98
N GLN A 77 -8.93 -11.79 12.80
CA GLN A 77 -9.42 -12.26 11.50
C GLN A 77 -10.84 -11.76 11.16
N ASP A 78 -11.25 -10.64 11.75
CA ASP A 78 -12.48 -9.93 11.40
C ASP A 78 -12.19 -8.96 10.24
N PHE A 79 -12.29 -9.48 9.01
CA PHE A 79 -11.99 -8.72 7.81
C PHE A 79 -12.96 -7.57 7.56
N SER A 80 -14.22 -7.71 8.01
CA SER A 80 -15.25 -6.67 7.83
C SER A 80 -14.97 -5.49 8.75
N ALA A 81 -14.74 -5.73 10.04
CA ALA A 81 -14.40 -4.67 10.99
C ALA A 81 -13.08 -3.98 10.62
N ARG A 82 -12.11 -4.74 10.12
CA ARG A 82 -10.83 -4.20 9.63
C ARG A 82 -11.04 -3.21 8.47
N ALA A 83 -11.82 -3.58 7.45
CA ALA A 83 -12.09 -2.71 6.32
C ALA A 83 -12.86 -1.45 6.74
N ALA A 84 -13.90 -1.62 7.56
CA ALA A 84 -14.72 -0.52 8.08
C ALA A 84 -13.91 0.52 8.85
N ALA A 85 -12.95 0.08 9.68
CA ALA A 85 -12.09 0.99 10.43
C ALA A 85 -11.19 1.85 9.50
N TRP A 86 -10.61 1.26 8.44
CA TRP A 86 -9.85 2.05 7.46
C TRP A 86 -10.74 2.99 6.64
N GLU A 87 -11.95 2.57 6.28
CA GLU A 87 -12.91 3.44 5.59
C GLU A 87 -13.32 4.62 6.45
N GLN A 88 -13.58 4.41 7.73
CA GLN A 88 -13.86 5.49 8.67
C GLN A 88 -12.69 6.49 8.76
N ILE A 89 -11.45 5.99 8.75
CA ILE A 89 -10.27 6.86 8.70
C ILE A 89 -10.27 7.69 7.41
N LEU A 90 -10.62 7.11 6.27
CA LEU A 90 -10.61 7.81 4.98
C LEU A 90 -11.75 8.84 4.85
N VAL A 91 -12.84 8.67 5.57
CA VAL A 91 -13.91 9.68 5.69
C VAL A 91 -13.42 10.90 6.46
N GLU A 92 -12.79 10.69 7.62
CA GLU A 92 -12.38 11.77 8.53
C GLU A 92 -11.02 12.40 8.15
N TRP A 93 -10.10 11.59 7.61
CA TRP A 93 -8.74 11.94 7.17
C TRP A 93 -8.49 11.41 5.76
N PRO A 94 -9.04 12.04 4.70
CA PRO A 94 -8.96 11.55 3.33
C PRO A 94 -7.54 11.48 2.74
N LEU A 95 -6.57 12.12 3.41
CA LEU A 95 -5.14 12.08 3.07
C LEU A 95 -4.36 11.00 3.85
N ASP A 96 -5.03 10.13 4.60
CA ASP A 96 -4.37 9.00 5.26
C ASP A 96 -3.94 7.94 4.25
N LEU A 97 -2.73 8.12 3.74
CA LEU A 97 -2.12 7.18 2.79
C LEU A 97 -2.01 5.76 3.35
N LEU A 98 -1.78 5.61 4.66
CA LEU A 98 -1.61 4.29 5.26
C LEU A 98 -2.95 3.53 5.23
N ALA A 99 -4.04 4.17 5.67
CA ALA A 99 -5.37 3.59 5.61
C ALA A 99 -5.76 3.24 4.16
N LEU A 100 -5.51 4.15 3.22
CA LEU A 100 -5.80 3.91 1.80
C LEU A 100 -5.05 2.68 1.28
N ARG A 101 -3.74 2.60 1.53
CA ARG A 101 -2.90 1.49 1.01
C ARG A 101 -3.28 0.15 1.64
N GLN A 102 -3.59 0.13 2.93
CA GLN A 102 -4.03 -1.10 3.61
C GLN A 102 -5.41 -1.55 3.14
N HIS A 103 -6.36 -0.61 3.01
CA HIS A 103 -7.70 -0.89 2.47
C HIS A 103 -7.62 -1.43 1.04
N THR A 104 -6.85 -0.77 0.18
CA THR A 104 -6.62 -1.20 -1.20
C THR A 104 -6.04 -2.62 -1.25
N GLY A 105 -5.02 -2.93 -0.43
CA GLY A 105 -4.43 -4.26 -0.35
C GLY A 105 -5.38 -5.32 0.21
N ALA A 106 -6.24 -4.96 1.16
CA ALA A 106 -7.22 -5.88 1.75
C ALA A 106 -8.33 -6.27 0.78
N LEU A 107 -8.88 -5.31 0.04
CA LEU A 107 -9.96 -5.57 -0.92
C LEU A 107 -9.50 -6.33 -2.16
N PHE A 108 -8.23 -6.18 -2.53
CA PHE A 108 -7.61 -7.01 -3.57
C PHE A 108 -7.77 -8.50 -3.25
N TRP A 109 -7.54 -8.91 -2.00
CA TRP A 109 -7.64 -10.31 -1.59
C TRP A 109 -9.08 -10.81 -1.48
N THR A 110 -10.05 -9.93 -1.21
CA THR A 110 -11.48 -10.30 -1.13
C THR A 110 -12.19 -10.19 -2.48
N GLY A 111 -11.57 -9.57 -3.49
CA GLY A 111 -12.11 -9.40 -4.83
C GLY A 111 -13.22 -8.34 -4.95
N ASP A 112 -13.39 -7.47 -3.94
CA ASP A 112 -14.42 -6.42 -3.97
C ASP A 112 -13.93 -5.16 -4.71
N LYS A 113 -13.75 -5.34 -6.03
CA LYS A 113 -13.20 -4.33 -6.94
C LYS A 113 -14.04 -3.06 -6.99
N ARG A 114 -15.37 -3.20 -6.93
CA ARG A 114 -16.30 -2.06 -6.97
C ARG A 114 -16.13 -1.18 -5.74
N HIS A 115 -16.16 -1.80 -4.55
CA HIS A 115 -16.03 -1.05 -3.30
C HIS A 115 -14.66 -0.36 -3.19
N GLN A 116 -13.60 -1.03 -3.66
CA GLN A 116 -12.25 -0.45 -3.74
C GLN A 116 -12.23 0.80 -4.64
N ALA A 117 -12.84 0.71 -5.83
CA ALA A 117 -12.95 1.84 -6.75
C ALA A 117 -13.75 3.01 -6.15
N GLU A 118 -14.88 2.71 -5.48
CA GLU A 118 -15.73 3.71 -4.83
C GLU A 118 -14.99 4.47 -3.72
N VAL A 119 -14.32 3.76 -2.81
CA VAL A 119 -13.54 4.38 -1.72
C VAL A 119 -12.39 5.22 -2.28
N SER A 120 -11.63 4.67 -3.25
CA SER A 120 -10.52 5.38 -3.86
C SER A 120 -10.97 6.65 -4.60
N ALA A 121 -12.06 6.58 -5.36
CA ALA A 121 -12.64 7.73 -6.05
C ALA A 121 -13.20 8.78 -5.06
N GLY A 122 -13.81 8.33 -3.95
CA GLY A 122 -14.39 9.19 -2.93
C GLY A 122 -13.37 10.14 -2.27
N VAL A 123 -12.12 9.70 -2.11
CA VAL A 123 -11.06 10.55 -1.54
C VAL A 123 -10.27 11.33 -2.59
N ALA A 124 -10.37 10.98 -3.88
CA ALA A 124 -9.50 11.48 -4.95
C ALA A 124 -9.41 13.01 -5.03
N GLY A 125 -10.51 13.72 -4.77
CA GLY A 125 -10.55 15.19 -4.81
C GLY A 125 -9.67 15.90 -3.75
N HIS A 126 -9.21 15.18 -2.72
CA HIS A 126 -8.31 15.72 -1.71
C HIS A 126 -6.84 15.63 -2.12
N TRP A 127 -6.53 14.79 -3.11
CA TRP A 127 -5.17 14.50 -3.53
C TRP A 127 -4.75 15.39 -4.69
N GLY A 128 -3.51 15.88 -4.64
CA GLY A 128 -2.93 16.67 -5.72
C GLY A 128 -1.40 16.64 -5.68
N SER A 129 -0.77 17.24 -6.69
CA SER A 129 0.69 17.17 -6.88
C SER A 129 1.54 17.73 -5.72
N GLN A 130 0.95 18.56 -4.87
CA GLN A 130 1.60 19.11 -3.67
C GLN A 130 1.38 18.26 -2.41
N THR A 131 0.49 17.26 -2.47
CA THR A 131 0.17 16.39 -1.33
C THR A 131 1.28 15.35 -1.15
N PRO A 132 1.90 15.23 0.04
CA PRO A 132 2.88 14.19 0.29
C PRO A 132 2.31 12.79 0.00
N GLY A 133 3.05 12.00 -0.78
CA GLY A 133 2.62 10.65 -1.15
C GLY A 133 1.63 10.58 -2.31
N TYR A 134 1.40 11.67 -3.04
CA TYR A 134 0.49 11.70 -4.19
C TYR A 134 0.76 10.61 -5.24
N ALA A 135 2.03 10.32 -5.54
CA ALA A 135 2.37 9.23 -6.47
C ALA A 135 1.85 7.85 -5.98
N HIS A 136 1.87 7.60 -4.67
CA HIS A 136 1.35 6.36 -4.08
C HIS A 136 -0.18 6.32 -4.05
N PHE A 137 -0.84 7.48 -3.92
CA PHE A 137 -2.28 7.58 -4.14
C PHE A 137 -2.62 7.24 -5.60
N LEU A 138 -1.93 7.87 -6.56
CA LEU A 138 -2.15 7.66 -7.98
C LEU A 138 -1.98 6.20 -8.39
N SER A 139 -0.96 5.50 -7.87
CA SER A 139 -0.76 4.08 -8.18
C SER A 139 -1.86 3.19 -7.59
N ALA A 140 -2.31 3.46 -6.37
CA ALA A 140 -3.47 2.77 -5.78
C ALA A 140 -4.78 3.07 -6.52
N HIS A 141 -4.98 4.31 -6.93
CA HIS A 141 -6.16 4.73 -7.68
C HIS A 141 -6.18 4.13 -9.09
N ALA A 142 -5.04 4.11 -9.78
CA ALA A 142 -4.91 3.48 -11.08
C ALA A 142 -5.27 2.00 -11.04
N PHE A 143 -4.77 1.29 -10.02
CA PHE A 143 -5.14 -0.11 -9.76
C PHE A 143 -6.65 -0.27 -9.60
N ALA A 144 -7.27 0.50 -8.70
CA ALA A 144 -8.71 0.39 -8.42
C ALA A 144 -9.58 0.71 -9.65
N MET A 145 -9.16 1.67 -10.47
CA MET A 145 -9.87 2.04 -11.71
C MET A 145 -9.73 0.99 -12.81
N GLU A 146 -8.55 0.39 -12.95
CA GLU A 146 -8.30 -0.68 -13.91
C GLU A 146 -9.20 -1.88 -13.63
N GLU A 147 -9.28 -2.28 -12.35
CA GLU A 147 -10.05 -3.43 -11.89
C GLU A 147 -11.57 -3.34 -12.17
N VAL A 148 -12.09 -2.12 -12.41
CA VAL A 148 -13.49 -1.86 -12.79
C VAL A 148 -13.65 -1.40 -14.24
N GLY A 149 -12.62 -1.53 -15.06
CA GLY A 149 -12.64 -1.24 -16.49
C GLY A 149 -12.55 0.25 -16.86
N GLN A 150 -12.18 1.12 -15.92
CA GLN A 150 -11.98 2.56 -16.16
C GLN A 150 -10.57 2.83 -16.71
N TYR A 151 -10.22 2.15 -17.81
CA TYR A 151 -8.84 2.09 -18.33
C TYR A 151 -8.23 3.45 -18.69
N VAL A 152 -9.03 4.40 -19.19
CA VAL A 152 -8.53 5.75 -19.51
C VAL A 152 -8.04 6.49 -18.26
N VAL A 153 -8.78 6.37 -17.16
CA VAL A 153 -8.39 6.97 -15.88
C VAL A 153 -7.19 6.24 -15.31
N ALA A 154 -7.24 4.90 -15.32
CA ALA A 154 -6.15 4.06 -14.83
C ALA A 154 -4.83 4.35 -15.54
N GLU A 155 -4.83 4.41 -16.88
CA GLU A 155 -3.63 4.71 -17.68
C GLU A 155 -3.03 6.06 -17.32
N ARG A 156 -3.85 7.11 -17.26
CA ARG A 156 -3.41 8.46 -16.93
C ARG A 156 -2.74 8.47 -15.55
N CYS A 157 -3.41 7.92 -14.54
CA CYS A 157 -2.90 7.92 -13.17
C CYS A 157 -1.64 7.06 -13.03
N ALA A 158 -1.58 5.89 -13.67
CA ALA A 158 -0.40 5.04 -13.64
C ALA A 158 0.81 5.70 -14.31
N ARG A 159 0.62 6.33 -15.48
CA ARG A 159 1.69 7.07 -16.16
C ARG A 159 2.19 8.25 -15.33
N GLU A 160 1.29 8.99 -14.69
CA GLU A 160 1.66 10.09 -13.81
C GLU A 160 2.42 9.60 -12.57
N ALA A 161 1.97 8.50 -11.94
CA ALA A 161 2.69 7.88 -10.83
C ALA A 161 4.10 7.41 -11.24
N LEU A 162 4.25 6.79 -12.41
CA LEU A 162 5.54 6.34 -12.94
C LEU A 162 6.48 7.49 -13.32
N ALA A 163 5.92 8.62 -13.79
CA ALA A 163 6.72 9.82 -14.04
C ALA A 163 7.32 10.40 -12.75
N MET A 164 6.63 10.27 -11.62
CA MET A 164 7.12 10.70 -10.30
C MET A 164 8.01 9.64 -9.65
N GLN A 165 7.64 8.36 -9.77
CA GLN A 165 8.30 7.23 -9.14
C GLN A 165 8.41 6.07 -10.15
N PRO A 166 9.48 6.02 -10.97
CA PRO A 166 9.61 5.04 -12.06
C PRO A 166 9.63 3.57 -11.64
N GLN A 167 9.86 3.28 -10.36
CA GLN A 167 9.90 1.94 -9.79
C GLN A 167 8.64 1.60 -8.97
N ASP A 168 7.56 2.38 -9.09
CA ASP A 168 6.30 2.04 -8.44
C ASP A 168 5.67 0.80 -9.10
N LEU A 169 5.79 -0.33 -8.41
CA LEU A 169 5.33 -1.64 -8.90
C LEU A 169 3.81 -1.72 -9.05
N TRP A 170 3.05 -0.96 -8.26
CA TRP A 170 1.60 -0.93 -8.38
C TRP A 170 1.16 -0.17 -9.63
N ALA A 171 1.82 0.95 -9.93
CA ALA A 171 1.56 1.69 -11.16
C ALA A 171 1.99 0.89 -12.40
N LEU A 172 3.14 0.21 -12.35
CA LEU A 172 3.56 -0.71 -13.43
C LEU A 172 2.54 -1.82 -13.66
N HIS A 173 2.07 -2.46 -12.59
CA HIS A 173 1.08 -3.52 -12.65
C HIS A 173 -0.24 -3.04 -13.27
N ALA A 174 -0.80 -1.93 -12.76
CA ALA A 174 -2.03 -1.36 -13.29
C ALA A 174 -1.89 -0.99 -14.78
N LEU A 175 -0.77 -0.38 -15.18
CA LEU A 175 -0.54 -0.02 -16.58
C LEU A 175 -0.37 -1.23 -17.50
N ALA A 176 0.30 -2.28 -17.01
CA ALA A 176 0.43 -3.53 -17.75
C ALA A 176 -0.95 -4.18 -18.00
N HIS A 177 -1.82 -4.22 -16.99
CA HIS A 177 -3.19 -4.72 -17.16
C HIS A 177 -4.03 -3.83 -18.07
N VAL A 178 -3.91 -2.50 -17.99
CA VAL A 178 -4.54 -1.62 -18.99
C VAL A 178 -4.15 -2.01 -20.42
N PHE A 179 -2.87 -2.24 -20.69
CA PHE A 179 -2.42 -2.62 -22.03
C PHE A 179 -2.94 -4.00 -22.44
N GLU A 180 -2.93 -4.98 -21.53
CA GLU A 180 -3.51 -6.30 -21.76
C GLU A 180 -5.00 -6.19 -22.11
N MET A 181 -5.78 -5.53 -21.26
CA MET A 181 -7.24 -5.43 -21.38
C MET A 181 -7.69 -4.59 -22.58
N GLN A 182 -6.80 -3.75 -23.14
CA GLN A 182 -7.05 -2.96 -24.34
C GLN A 182 -6.42 -3.56 -25.61
N GLY A 183 -5.84 -4.77 -25.54
CA GLY A 183 -5.23 -5.44 -26.69
C GLY A 183 -3.93 -4.78 -27.20
N ARG A 184 -3.27 -3.98 -26.35
CA ARG A 184 -2.05 -3.21 -26.65
C ARG A 184 -0.80 -3.95 -26.16
N ALA A 185 -0.72 -5.25 -26.47
CA ALA A 185 0.33 -6.14 -25.95
C ALA A 185 1.76 -5.65 -26.25
N GLY A 186 1.99 -4.99 -27.39
CA GLY A 186 3.30 -4.41 -27.73
C GLY A 186 3.78 -3.39 -26.69
N GLU A 187 2.91 -2.47 -26.29
CA GLU A 187 3.23 -1.46 -25.26
C GLU A 187 3.44 -2.12 -23.88
N GLY A 188 2.68 -3.18 -23.57
CA GLY A 188 2.89 -3.98 -22.37
C GLY A 188 4.25 -4.65 -22.31
N ILE A 189 4.70 -5.25 -23.42
CA ILE A 189 6.02 -5.88 -23.52
C ILE A 189 7.13 -4.84 -23.36
N GLU A 190 7.02 -3.69 -24.03
CA GLU A 190 8.00 -2.59 -23.90
C GLU A 190 8.10 -2.11 -22.45
N LEU A 191 6.97 -1.83 -21.80
CA LEU A 191 6.91 -1.41 -20.41
C LEU A 191 7.60 -2.41 -19.46
N LEU A 192 7.26 -3.70 -19.57
CA LEU A 192 7.78 -4.73 -18.69
C LEU A 192 9.27 -5.04 -18.97
N SER A 193 9.70 -4.95 -20.23
CA SER A 193 11.12 -5.12 -20.60
C SER A 193 12.00 -4.03 -19.97
N ASP A 194 11.51 -2.79 -19.95
CA ASP A 194 12.21 -1.70 -19.27
C ASP A 194 12.20 -1.85 -17.75
N ALA A 195 11.08 -2.27 -17.16
CA ALA A 195 10.97 -2.54 -15.74
C ALA A 195 11.89 -3.70 -15.29
N GLY A 196 12.08 -4.72 -16.14
CA GLY A 196 12.92 -5.89 -15.88
C GLY A 196 14.35 -5.55 -15.41
N ARG A 197 14.86 -4.37 -15.78
CA ARG A 197 16.19 -3.87 -15.36
C ARG A 197 16.34 -3.71 -13.85
N PHE A 198 15.25 -3.45 -13.13
CA PHE A 198 15.27 -3.25 -11.67
C PHE A 198 14.37 -4.22 -10.90
N LEU A 199 13.51 -5.00 -11.57
CA LEU A 199 12.62 -5.96 -10.89
C LEU A 199 13.39 -7.03 -10.10
N ASN A 200 14.62 -7.35 -10.50
CA ASN A 200 15.50 -8.26 -9.74
C ASN A 200 15.93 -7.72 -8.37
N ASP A 201 15.79 -6.42 -8.12
CA ASP A 201 16.08 -5.80 -6.82
C ASP A 201 14.87 -5.90 -5.86
N TYR A 202 13.74 -6.41 -6.32
CA TYR A 202 12.51 -6.59 -5.53
C TYR A 202 12.27 -8.08 -5.25
N ASN A 203 12.25 -8.44 -3.96
CA ASN A 203 12.17 -9.85 -3.53
C ASN A 203 11.00 -10.63 -4.14
N LEU A 204 9.84 -10.00 -4.36
CA LEU A 204 8.66 -10.66 -4.93
C LEU A 204 8.77 -10.93 -6.43
N PHE A 205 9.66 -10.23 -7.16
CA PHE A 205 9.78 -10.29 -8.62
C PHE A 205 11.13 -10.85 -9.08
N ARG A 206 12.05 -11.08 -8.17
CA ARG A 206 13.35 -11.67 -8.48
C ARG A 206 13.17 -13.03 -9.16
N GLY A 207 13.76 -13.19 -10.35
CA GLY A 207 13.72 -14.43 -11.12
C GLY A 207 12.38 -14.77 -11.80
N HIS A 208 11.43 -13.82 -11.88
CA HIS A 208 10.13 -14.01 -12.53
C HIS A 208 10.07 -13.53 -13.99
N LEU A 209 11.12 -12.86 -14.49
CA LEU A 209 11.27 -12.41 -15.88
C LEU A 209 12.52 -13.01 -16.52
#